data_AF-A0A0J9EL58-F1
#
_entry.id   AF-A0A0J9EL58-F1
#
_cell.length_a   1.000
_cell.length_b   1.000
_cell.length_c   1.000
_cell.angle_alpha   90.00
_cell.angle_beta   90.00
_cell.angle_gamma   90.00
#
_symmetry.space_group_name_H-M   'P 1'
#
loop_
_entity.id
_entity.type
_entity.pdbx_description
1 polymer ?
#
loop_
_entity_poly.entity_id
_entity_poly.type
_entity_poly.pdbx_seq_one_letter_code
_entity_poly.pdbx_strand_id
1 'polypeptide(L)'
;MHDLEFFFWVLFWICIHYEAPGKGRKVKDFEKWNYMSTRELGGAKIGAIADEEVFLTIMDDYFTPYYQPLSCWVNRLRRIVFPNNGRWKRTNSKLGSEMRKILQDAQRDLKVIG
;
A
#
# COMPACT_ATOMS: atom_id res chain seq x y z
N MET A 1 -8.60 -12.01 6.36
CA MET A 1 -7.29 -11.38 6.67
C MET A 1 -6.43 -11.31 5.43
N HIS A 2 -6.26 -12.42 4.70
CA HIS A 2 -5.58 -12.40 3.40
C HIS A 2 -6.21 -11.41 2.40
N ASP A 3 -7.54 -11.28 2.37
CA ASP A 3 -8.22 -10.32 1.48
C ASP A 3 -7.88 -8.86 1.80
N LEU A 4 -7.64 -8.55 3.09
CA LEU A 4 -7.28 -7.21 3.55
C LEU A 4 -5.81 -6.89 3.24
N GLU A 5 -4.91 -7.87 3.39
CA GLU A 5 -3.54 -7.76 2.91
C GLU A 5 -3.52 -7.56 1.38
N PHE A 6 -4.33 -8.33 0.64
CA PHE A 6 -4.42 -8.20 -0.81
C PHE A 6 -4.96 -6.81 -1.22
N PHE A 7 -6.01 -6.33 -0.56
CA PHE A 7 -6.54 -4.98 -0.78
C PHE A 7 -5.46 -3.90 -0.58
N PHE A 8 -4.68 -4.00 0.50
CA PHE A 8 -3.56 -3.07 0.73
C PHE A 8 -2.57 -3.08 -0.45
N TRP A 9 -2.17 -4.26 -0.92
CA TRP A 9 -1.22 -4.38 -2.03
C TRP A 9 -1.78 -3.84 -3.34
N VAL A 10 -3.08 -4.02 -3.60
CA VAL A 10 -3.74 -3.42 -4.77
C VAL A 10 -3.78 -1.89 -4.67
N LEU A 11 -4.10 -1.34 -3.51
CA LEU A 11 -4.07 0.12 -3.29
C LEU A 11 -2.67 0.69 -3.51
N PHE A 12 -1.65 0.07 -2.91
CA PHE A 12 -0.24 0.44 -3.09
C PHE A 12 0.15 0.38 -4.58
N TRP A 13 -0.26 -0.67 -5.29
CA TRP A 13 -0.02 -0.80 -6.72
C TRP A 13 -0.66 0.32 -7.54
N ILE A 14 -1.92 0.67 -7.26
CA ILE A 14 -2.62 1.76 -7.93
C ILE A 14 -1.88 3.09 -7.75
N CYS A 15 -1.42 3.39 -6.53
CA CYS A 15 -0.70 4.62 -6.23
C CYS A 15 0.60 4.76 -7.05
N ILE A 16 1.24 3.65 -7.40
CA ILE A 16 2.47 3.62 -8.21
C ILE A 16 2.16 3.69 -9.70
N HIS A 17 1.13 2.98 -10.16
CA HIS A 17 0.91 2.69 -11.57
C HIS A 17 -0.15 3.54 -12.25
N TYR A 18 -0.83 4.47 -11.57
CA TYR A 18 -1.87 5.29 -12.20
C TYR A 18 -1.61 6.78 -11.98
N GLU A 19 -1.55 7.54 -13.07
CA GLU A 19 -1.41 9.00 -13.03
C GLU A 19 -2.75 9.71 -12.82
N ALA A 20 -3.84 9.02 -13.12
CA ALA A 20 -5.23 9.43 -12.93
C ALA A 20 -6.12 8.19 -13.12
N PRO A 21 -7.43 8.26 -12.80
CA PRO A 21 -8.37 7.19 -13.13
C PRO A 21 -8.29 6.81 -14.62
N GLY A 22 -8.01 5.54 -14.91
CA GLY A 22 -7.87 5.02 -16.28
C GLY A 22 -6.55 5.35 -16.99
N LYS A 23 -5.66 6.17 -16.41
CA LYS A 23 -4.37 6.53 -17.00
C LYS A 23 -3.21 5.80 -16.32
N GLY A 24 -2.94 4.58 -16.80
CA GLY A 24 -1.86 3.73 -16.29
C GLY A 24 -0.46 4.13 -16.78
N ARG A 25 0.56 3.90 -15.95
CA ARG A 25 2.00 3.96 -16.27
C ARG A 25 2.68 2.66 -15.87
N LYS A 26 3.81 2.34 -16.53
CA LYS A 26 4.64 1.18 -16.18
C LYS A 26 5.86 1.61 -15.38
N VAL A 27 5.90 1.21 -14.11
CA VAL A 27 7.08 1.36 -13.26
C VAL A 27 7.80 0.02 -13.21
N LYS A 28 8.95 -0.11 -13.88
CA LYS A 28 9.62 -1.41 -14.10
C LYS A 28 9.86 -2.20 -12.81
N ASP A 29 10.22 -1.52 -11.73
CA ASP A 29 10.53 -2.14 -10.43
C ASP A 29 9.32 -2.80 -9.76
N PHE A 30 8.13 -2.31 -10.06
CA PHE A 30 6.89 -2.88 -9.55
C PHE A 30 6.22 -3.76 -10.61
N GLU A 31 6.26 -3.39 -11.89
CA GLU A 31 5.71 -4.16 -13.02
C GLU A 31 6.19 -5.62 -13.01
N LYS A 32 7.47 -5.86 -12.67
CA LYS A 32 8.04 -7.21 -12.56
C LYS A 32 7.33 -8.11 -11.55
N TRP A 33 6.62 -7.56 -10.56
CA TRP A 33 5.89 -8.33 -9.55
C TRP A 33 4.78 -9.18 -10.16
N ASN A 34 4.20 -8.78 -11.31
CA ASN A 34 3.20 -9.57 -12.03
C ASN A 34 3.76 -10.89 -12.59
N TYR A 35 5.08 -10.98 -12.74
CA TYR A 35 5.77 -12.09 -13.37
C TYR A 35 6.66 -12.87 -12.39
N MET A 36 6.82 -12.36 -11.16
CA MET A 36 7.57 -13.05 -10.10
C MET A 36 6.85 -14.32 -9.67
N SER A 37 7.62 -15.34 -9.28
CA SER A 37 7.06 -16.48 -8.56
C SER A 37 6.46 -16.03 -7.22
N THR A 38 5.52 -16.81 -6.68
CA THR A 38 4.89 -16.53 -5.38
C THR A 38 5.91 -16.32 -4.27
N ARG A 39 7.03 -17.07 -4.29
CA ARG A 39 8.09 -16.97 -3.29
C ARG A 39 8.86 -15.65 -3.43
N GLU A 40 9.25 -15.29 -4.64
CA GLU A 40 9.97 -14.03 -4.92
C GLU A 40 9.10 -12.81 -4.59
N LEU A 41 7.83 -12.83 -5.01
CA LEU A 41 6.88 -11.77 -4.70
C LEU A 41 6.65 -11.63 -3.19
N GLY A 42 6.59 -12.75 -2.47
CA GLY A 42 6.51 -12.76 -1.01
C GLY A 42 7.72 -12.07 -0.37
N GLY A 43 8.93 -12.36 -0.85
CA GLY A 43 10.16 -11.71 -0.38
C GLY A 43 10.19 -10.21 -0.68
N ALA A 44 9.83 -9.80 -1.90
CA ALA A 44 9.77 -8.39 -2.30
C ALA A 44 8.79 -7.60 -1.45
N LYS A 45 7.60 -8.16 -1.19
CA LYS A 45 6.59 -7.56 -0.32
C LYS A 45 7.06 -7.40 1.12
N ILE A 46 7.72 -8.42 1.68
CA ILE A 46 8.31 -8.34 3.03
C ILE A 46 9.38 -7.26 3.06
N GLY A 47 10.28 -7.22 2.08
CA GLY A 47 11.33 -6.20 1.98
C GLY A 47 10.77 -4.78 1.95
N ALA A 48 9.68 -4.56 1.21
CA ALA A 48 9.04 -3.24 1.12
C ALA A 48 8.46 -2.75 2.47
N ILE A 49 7.95 -3.63 3.34
CA ILE A 49 7.30 -3.24 4.60
C ILE A 49 8.18 -3.40 5.85
N ALA A 50 9.36 -4.01 5.71
CA ALA A 50 10.24 -4.40 6.82
C ALA A 50 10.74 -3.19 7.61
N ASP A 51 10.95 -2.07 6.92
CA ASP A 51 11.38 -0.82 7.48
C ASP A 51 10.45 0.32 7.04
N GLU A 52 10.09 1.19 7.98
CA GLU A 52 9.13 2.26 7.69
C GLU A 52 9.74 3.41 6.89
N GLU A 53 11.01 3.75 7.12
CA GLU A 53 11.70 4.80 6.39
C GLU A 53 11.93 4.39 4.93
N VAL A 54 12.29 3.13 4.70
CA VAL A 54 12.35 2.53 3.36
C VAL A 54 10.98 2.56 2.70
N PHE A 55 9.91 2.21 3.41
CA PHE A 55 8.55 2.25 2.85
C PHE A 55 8.12 3.68 2.49
N LEU A 56 8.43 4.67 3.33
CA LEU A 56 8.19 6.09 3.04
C LEU A 56 8.96 6.56 1.81
N THR A 57 10.24 6.18 1.70
CA THR A 57 11.09 6.50 0.53
C THR A 57 10.50 5.91 -0.75
N ILE A 58 10.03 4.65 -0.71
CA ILE A 58 9.36 4.02 -1.85
C ILE A 58 8.13 4.82 -2.28
N MET A 59 7.32 5.30 -1.33
CA MET A 59 6.15 6.11 -1.69
C MET A 59 6.57 7.47 -2.26
N ASP A 60 7.59 8.11 -1.70
CA ASP A 60 8.06 9.41 -2.20
C ASP A 60 8.58 9.31 -3.65
N ASP A 61 9.36 8.27 -3.93
CA ASP A 61 9.97 8.03 -5.25
C ASP A 61 8.96 7.55 -6.31
N TYR A 62 8.01 6.69 -5.91
CA TYR A 62 7.23 5.91 -6.87
C TYR A 62 5.73 6.19 -6.87
N PHE A 63 5.15 6.89 -5.89
CA PHE A 63 3.75 7.29 -6.04
C PHE A 63 3.64 8.34 -7.16
N THR A 64 2.52 8.33 -7.87
CA THR A 64 2.27 9.37 -8.87
C THR A 64 1.93 10.69 -8.18
N PRO A 65 2.14 11.84 -8.83
CA PRO A 65 1.71 13.13 -8.28
C PRO A 65 0.23 13.15 -7.85
N TYR A 66 -0.63 12.44 -8.60
CA TYR A 66 -2.06 12.31 -8.29
C TYR A 66 -2.33 11.54 -6.99
N TYR A 67 -1.53 10.50 -6.69
CA TYR A 67 -1.70 9.69 -5.49
C TYR A 67 -0.71 10.04 -4.35
N GLN A 68 0.23 10.97 -4.55
CA GLN A 68 1.15 11.43 -3.51
C GLN A 68 0.44 11.83 -2.20
N PRO A 69 -0.72 12.52 -2.23
CA PRO A 69 -1.45 12.85 -1.00
C PRO A 69 -1.90 11.64 -0.17
N LEU A 70 -2.05 10.47 -0.78
CA LEU A 70 -2.41 9.24 -0.07
C LEU A 70 -1.24 8.61 0.70
N SER A 71 0.01 9.03 0.50
CA SER A 71 1.20 8.39 1.10
C SER A 71 1.09 8.27 2.62
N CYS A 72 0.66 9.32 3.32
CA CYS A 72 0.43 9.29 4.76
C CYS A 72 -0.64 8.25 5.15
N TRP A 73 -1.72 8.16 4.37
CA TRP A 73 -2.83 7.25 4.62
C TRP A 73 -2.49 5.79 4.32
N VAL A 74 -1.72 5.55 3.26
CA VAL A 74 -1.17 4.23 2.93
C VAL A 74 -0.20 3.76 4.02
N ASN A 75 0.66 4.63 4.57
CA ASN A 75 1.50 4.26 5.70
C ASN A 75 0.68 3.92 6.97
N ARG A 76 -0.39 4.67 7.25
CA ARG A 76 -1.29 4.36 8.36
C ARG A 76 -1.94 2.99 8.17
N LEU A 77 -2.37 2.65 6.95
CA LEU A 77 -2.87 1.32 6.62
C LEU A 77 -1.77 0.25 6.80
N ARG A 78 -0.54 0.50 6.32
CA ARG A 78 0.59 -0.42 6.47
C ARG A 78 0.80 -0.82 7.92
N ARG A 79 0.81 0.15 8.84
CA ARG A 79 1.04 -0.08 10.28
C ARG A 79 0.00 -1.02 10.91
N ILE A 80 -1.26 -0.98 10.47
CA ILE A 80 -2.32 -1.87 11.01
C ILE A 80 -2.41 -3.21 10.25
N VAL A 81 -2.12 -3.21 8.96
CA VAL A 81 -2.12 -4.43 8.13
C VAL A 81 -0.90 -5.30 8.45
N PHE A 82 0.23 -4.67 8.78
CA PHE A 82 1.50 -5.32 9.09
C PHE A 82 2.08 -4.84 10.43
N PRO A 83 1.49 -5.23 11.57
CA PRO A 83 2.00 -4.84 12.88
C PRO A 83 3.43 -5.36 13.07
N ASN A 84 4.29 -4.54 13.69
CA ASN A 84 5.73 -4.81 13.85
C ASN A 84 6.44 -5.10 12.52
N ASN A 85 6.01 -4.46 11.43
CA ASN A 85 6.60 -4.60 10.09
C ASN A 85 6.57 -6.04 9.55
N GLY A 86 5.59 -6.82 9.98
CA GLY A 86 5.46 -8.23 9.61
C GLY A 86 4.03 -8.68 9.41
N ARG A 87 3.87 -9.89 8.87
CA ARG A 87 2.55 -10.50 8.72
C ARG A 87 1.92 -10.83 10.06
N TRP A 88 0.60 -10.69 10.15
CA TRP A 88 -0.17 -11.19 11.27
C TRP A 88 0.07 -12.69 11.47
N LYS A 89 0.47 -13.06 12.70
CA LYS A 89 0.56 -14.46 13.13
C LYS A 89 -0.79 -15.03 13.59
N ARG A 90 -1.78 -14.15 13.80
CA ARG A 90 -3.14 -14.47 14.26
C ARG A 90 -4.14 -13.49 13.64
N THR A 91 -5.22 -14.00 13.06
CA THR A 91 -6.59 -13.71 13.53
C THR A 91 -6.94 -12.32 14.11
N ASN A 92 -6.99 -11.20 13.37
CA ASN A 92 -7.57 -9.93 13.86
C ASN A 92 -8.92 -9.66 13.18
N SER A 93 -10.01 -9.84 13.92
CA SER A 93 -11.38 -9.60 13.43
C SER A 93 -11.72 -8.11 13.28
N LYS A 94 -10.99 -7.20 13.95
CA LYS A 94 -11.21 -5.75 13.90
C LYS A 94 -10.48 -5.07 12.74
N LEU A 95 -9.52 -5.74 12.11
CA LEU A 95 -8.68 -5.14 11.07
C LEU A 95 -9.50 -4.51 9.94
N GLY A 96 -10.58 -5.18 9.49
CA GLY A 96 -11.44 -4.64 8.44
C GLY A 96 -12.13 -3.32 8.83
N SER A 97 -12.61 -3.23 10.07
CA SER A 97 -13.21 -1.98 10.58
C SER A 97 -12.17 -0.87 10.78
N GLU A 98 -10.95 -1.22 11.20
CA GLU A 98 -9.86 -0.26 11.38
C GLU A 98 -9.39 0.31 10.03
N MET A 99 -9.20 -0.54 9.02
CA MET A 99 -8.88 -0.10 7.66
C MET A 99 -9.96 0.80 7.09
N ARG A 100 -11.24 0.43 7.27
CA ARG A 100 -12.37 1.25 6.82
C ARG A 100 -12.35 2.64 7.46
N LYS A 101 -12.08 2.72 8.76
CA LYS A 101 -11.99 4.00 9.47
C LYS A 101 -10.87 4.88 8.89
N ILE A 102 -9.68 4.33 8.68
CA ILE A 102 -8.56 5.06 8.07
C ILE A 102 -8.93 5.60 6.68
N LEU A 103 -9.59 4.79 5.86
CA LEU A 103 -10.03 5.21 4.52
C LEU A 103 -11.11 6.29 4.58
N GLN A 104 -12.05 6.21 5.53
CA GLN A 104 -13.07 7.25 5.75
C GLN A 104 -12.46 8.57 6.24
N ASP A 105 -11.42 8.50 7.07
CA ASP A 105 -10.69 9.68 7.51
C ASP A 105 -9.89 10.29 6.34
N ALA A 106 -9.30 9.47 5.47
CA ALA A 106 -8.62 9.93 4.25
C ALA A 106 -9.57 10.65 3.29
N GLN A 107 -10.82 10.21 3.19
CA GLN A 107 -11.87 10.87 2.40
C GLN A 107 -12.26 12.27 2.91
N ARG A 108 -11.78 12.68 4.08
CA ARG A 108 -12.00 14.01 4.67
C ARG A 108 -10.75 14.88 4.63
N ASP A 109 -9.63 14.35 4.16
CA ASP A 109 -8.37 15.08 4.04
C ASP A 109 -8.40 15.94 2.76
N LEU A 110 -8.34 17.26 2.94
CA LEU A 110 -8.34 18.21 1.83
C LEU A 110 -7.18 17.98 0.85
N LYS A 111 -6.04 17.47 1.33
CA LYS A 111 -4.92 17.16 0.44
C LYS A 111 -5.23 16.00 -0.49
N VAL A 112 -6.10 15.09 -0.08
CA VAL A 112 -6.51 13.89 -0.84
C VAL A 112 -7.66 14.21 -1.81
N ILE A 113 -8.58 15.09 -1.39
CA ILE A 113 -9.79 15.38 -2.15
C ILE A 113 -9.52 16.36 -3.31
N GLY A 114 -8.49 17.20 -3.18
CA GLY A 114 -8.19 18.26 -4.16
C GLY A 114 -9.02 19.51 -3.93
#